data_AF-A0A536YSA9-F1
#
_entry.id   AF-A0A536YSA9-F1
#
_cell.length_a   1.000
_cell.length_b   1.000
_cell.length_c   1.000
_cell.angle_alpha   90.00
_cell.angle_beta   90.00
_cell.angle_gamma   90.00
#
_symmetry.space_group_name_H-M   'P 1'
#
loop_
_entity.id
_entity.type
_entity.pdbx_description
1 polymer ?
#
loop_
_entity_poly.entity_id
_entity_poly.type
_entity_poly.pdbx_seq_one_letter_code
_entity_poly.pdbx_strand_id
1 'polypeptide(L)'
;MIAAALPPGGDGDTPETCRRCDLWEKATQVVVGEGPRRAPLMLVGEQPGDEEDRMGRPFVGPAGRLLRLLLGEAGIDPAAAFVTNAVKHFSFELRGKRRMHKTPVQREVDACNIWLRKEIER
;
A
#
# COMPACT_ATOMS: atom_id res chain seq x y z
N MET A 1 24.59 6.11 -15.91
CA MET A 1 23.42 5.35 -15.44
C MET A 1 22.27 6.34 -15.34
N ILE A 2 21.30 6.26 -16.25
CA ILE A 2 20.21 7.24 -16.35
C ILE A 2 19.14 6.79 -15.36
N ALA A 3 18.95 7.56 -14.27
CA ALA A 3 17.74 7.45 -13.48
C ALA A 3 16.58 7.82 -14.42
N ALA A 4 15.70 6.86 -14.73
CA ALA A 4 14.45 7.17 -15.39
C ALA A 4 13.71 8.14 -14.47
N ALA A 5 13.59 9.39 -14.89
CA ALA A 5 12.79 10.39 -14.19
C ALA A 5 11.37 9.81 -14.07
N LEU A 6 10.87 9.73 -12.83
CA LEU A 6 9.48 9.38 -12.57
C LEU A 6 8.62 10.34 -13.41
N PRO A 7 7.65 9.85 -14.22
CA PRO A 7 6.80 10.76 -14.96
C PRO A 7 6.13 11.71 -13.96
N PRO A 8 6.08 13.03 -14.25
CA PRO A 8 5.39 13.96 -13.38
C PRO A 8 3.92 13.54 -13.39
N GLY A 9 3.48 12.81 -12.36
CA GLY A 9 2.06 12.56 -12.18
C GLY A 9 1.39 13.92 -12.05
N GLY A 10 0.37 14.15 -12.87
CA GLY A 10 -0.31 15.44 -12.92
C GLY A 10 -1.02 15.73 -11.60
N ASP A 11 -1.35 16.99 -11.38
CA ASP A 11 -2.04 17.50 -10.20
C ASP A 11 -3.52 17.03 -10.09
N GLY A 12 -3.93 16.01 -10.87
CA GLY A 12 -5.28 15.48 -10.94
C GLY A 12 -5.39 13.95 -10.96
N ASP A 13 -4.30 13.20 -10.77
CA ASP A 13 -4.36 11.73 -10.70
C ASP A 13 -5.22 11.28 -9.51
N THR A 14 -5.83 10.10 -9.61
CA THR A 14 -6.41 9.34 -8.49
C THR A 14 -5.52 8.12 -8.19
N PRO A 15 -5.62 7.48 -7.01
CA PRO A 15 -4.84 6.29 -6.73
C PRO A 15 -5.00 5.20 -7.80
N GLU A 16 -6.19 5.03 -8.34
CA GLU A 16 -6.56 3.99 -9.33
C GLU A 16 -5.91 4.23 -10.70
N THR A 17 -5.73 5.50 -11.06
CA THR A 17 -5.11 5.91 -12.34
C THR A 17 -3.64 6.27 -12.18
N CYS A 18 -3.06 6.16 -10.98
CA CYS A 18 -1.69 6.56 -10.70
C CYS A 18 -0.67 5.78 -11.54
N ARG A 19 0.21 6.52 -12.23
CA ARG A 19 1.32 5.97 -13.04
C ARG A 19 2.69 6.55 -12.65
N ARG A 20 2.82 7.08 -11.44
CA ARG A 20 4.03 7.78 -10.96
C ARG A 20 5.27 6.89 -10.81
N CYS A 21 5.12 5.56 -10.72
CA CYS A 21 6.24 4.60 -10.67
C CYS A 21 5.83 3.26 -11.31
N ASP A 22 6.78 2.47 -11.79
CA ASP A 22 6.54 1.29 -12.65
C ASP A 22 5.78 0.13 -11.97
N LEU A 23 5.51 0.21 -10.66
CA LEU A 23 4.80 -0.84 -9.92
C LEU A 23 3.35 -1.05 -10.42
N TRP A 24 2.73 -0.01 -11.00
CA TRP A 24 1.39 -0.12 -11.57
C TRP A 24 1.31 -1.14 -12.72
N GLU A 25 2.43 -1.40 -13.43
CA GLU A 25 2.43 -2.22 -14.64
C GLU A 25 2.14 -3.70 -14.37
N LYS A 26 2.57 -4.18 -13.19
CA LYS A 26 2.50 -5.61 -12.83
C LYS A 26 1.51 -5.91 -11.72
N ALA A 27 1.22 -4.94 -10.87
CA ALA A 27 0.19 -5.06 -9.85
C ALA A 27 -1.18 -5.30 -10.50
N THR A 28 -2.08 -5.98 -9.80
CA THR A 28 -3.44 -6.22 -10.29
C THR A 28 -4.27 -4.94 -10.19
N GLN A 29 -4.12 -4.22 -9.08
CA GLN A 29 -4.81 -2.96 -8.81
C GLN A 29 -4.10 -2.18 -7.70
N VAL A 30 -4.50 -0.93 -7.51
CA VAL A 30 -4.09 -0.14 -6.36
C VAL A 30 -4.75 -0.66 -5.08
N VAL A 31 -4.05 -0.63 -3.96
CA VAL A 31 -4.60 -0.89 -2.63
C VAL A 31 -4.43 0.36 -1.78
N VAL A 32 -5.52 1.10 -1.61
CA VAL A 32 -5.58 2.29 -0.75
C VAL A 32 -5.85 1.90 0.70
N GLY A 33 -5.63 2.84 1.62
CA GLY A 33 -5.92 2.64 3.03
C GLY A 33 -7.40 2.46 3.33
N GLU A 34 -7.70 1.71 4.39
CA GLU A 34 -9.05 1.39 4.85
C GLU A 34 -9.20 1.72 6.35
N GLY A 35 -10.34 2.30 6.73
CA GLY A 35 -10.71 2.57 8.13
C GLY A 35 -11.48 3.88 8.31
N PRO A 36 -11.82 4.22 9.57
CA PRO A 36 -12.55 5.45 9.89
C PRO A 36 -11.78 6.71 9.45
N ARG A 37 -12.50 7.73 8.97
CA ARG A 37 -11.88 9.02 8.58
C ARG A 37 -11.15 9.71 9.73
N ARG A 38 -11.66 9.57 10.95
CA ARG A 38 -11.10 10.17 12.18
C ARG A 38 -10.58 9.08 13.12
N ALA A 39 -9.87 8.09 12.56
CA ALA A 39 -9.25 7.04 13.35
C ALA A 39 -8.19 7.66 14.28
N PRO A 40 -8.20 7.35 15.59
CA PRO A 40 -7.17 7.84 16.52
C PRO A 40 -5.80 7.18 16.30
N LEU A 41 -5.75 6.08 15.54
CA LEU A 41 -4.55 5.32 15.21
C LEU A 41 -4.50 5.06 13.71
N MET A 42 -3.33 5.35 13.11
CA MET A 42 -3.00 4.98 11.74
C MET A 42 -1.85 3.98 11.75
N LEU A 43 -2.02 2.84 11.07
CA LEU A 43 -0.98 1.82 10.90
C LEU A 43 -0.53 1.79 9.44
N VAL A 44 0.77 1.95 9.22
CA VAL A 44 1.37 2.04 7.89
C VAL A 44 2.32 0.86 7.69
N GLY A 45 1.96 -0.05 6.78
CA GLY A 45 2.85 -1.12 6.31
C GLY A 45 3.72 -0.67 5.14
N GLU A 46 4.52 -1.59 4.60
CA GLU A 46 5.42 -1.31 3.48
C GLU A 46 4.65 -1.19 2.15
N GLN A 47 3.98 -2.27 1.76
CA GLN A 47 3.27 -2.42 0.49
C GLN A 47 2.18 -3.50 0.57
N PRO A 48 1.27 -3.59 -0.40
CA PRO A 48 0.30 -4.69 -0.47
C PRO A 48 1.02 -6.01 -0.74
N GLY A 49 0.48 -7.11 -0.24
CA GLY A 49 0.92 -8.46 -0.57
C GLY A 49 0.10 -9.10 -1.69
N ASP A 50 0.31 -10.40 -1.89
CA ASP A 50 -0.34 -11.19 -2.94
C ASP A 50 -1.87 -11.26 -2.79
N GLU A 51 -2.37 -11.38 -1.56
CA GLU A 51 -3.81 -11.41 -1.27
C GLU A 51 -4.41 -10.00 -1.37
N GLU A 52 -3.74 -9.00 -0.80
CA GLU A 52 -4.16 -7.60 -0.83
C GLU A 52 -4.31 -7.07 -2.26
N ASP A 53 -3.32 -7.32 -3.11
CA ASP A 53 -3.33 -6.90 -4.52
C ASP A 53 -4.47 -7.54 -5.32
N ARG A 54 -4.86 -8.78 -5.02
CA ARG A 54 -6.02 -9.42 -5.67
C ARG A 54 -7.35 -8.91 -5.13
N MET A 55 -7.40 -8.62 -3.82
CA MET A 55 -8.65 -8.23 -3.15
C MET A 55 -8.91 -6.73 -3.15
N GLY A 56 -7.92 -5.90 -3.44
CA GLY A 56 -8.04 -4.44 -3.39
C GLY A 56 -8.13 -3.87 -1.97
N ARG A 57 -7.75 -4.64 -0.95
CA ARG A 57 -7.91 -4.28 0.47
C ARG A 57 -6.62 -4.49 1.26
N PRO A 58 -6.23 -3.57 2.15
CA PRO A 58 -5.00 -3.67 2.93
C PRO A 58 -5.15 -4.67 4.09
N PHE A 59 -4.06 -5.37 4.43
CA PHE A 59 -3.98 -6.28 5.60
C PHE A 59 -5.10 -7.34 5.66
N VAL A 60 -5.33 -8.04 4.54
CA VAL A 60 -6.27 -9.19 4.47
C VAL A 60 -5.55 -10.54 4.56
N GLY A 61 -4.26 -10.57 4.21
CA GLY A 61 -3.40 -11.74 4.23
C GLY A 61 -2.98 -12.20 5.63
N PRO A 62 -2.08 -13.20 5.72
CA PRO A 62 -1.63 -13.77 6.99
C PRO A 62 -1.10 -12.72 7.98
N ALA A 63 -0.29 -11.76 7.50
CA ALA A 63 0.24 -10.68 8.31
C ALA A 63 -0.86 -9.75 8.84
N GLY A 64 -1.89 -9.46 8.03
CA GLY A 64 -3.03 -8.65 8.45
C GLY A 64 -3.91 -9.34 9.49
N ARG A 65 -4.09 -10.66 9.38
CA ARG A 65 -4.78 -11.47 10.40
C ARG A 65 -4.02 -11.45 11.73
N LEU A 66 -2.69 -11.59 11.69
CA LEU A 66 -1.85 -11.48 12.88
C LEU A 66 -1.92 -10.07 13.49
N LEU A 67 -1.87 -9.02 12.67
CA LEU A 67 -1.99 -7.64 13.15
C LEU A 67 -3.31 -7.42 13.91
N ARG A 68 -4.44 -7.89 13.38
CA ARG A 68 -5.76 -7.76 14.05
C ARG A 68 -5.80 -8.51 15.38
N LEU A 69 -5.18 -9.69 15.46
CA LEU A 69 -5.04 -10.44 16.71
C LEU A 69 -4.26 -9.60 17.75
N LEU A 70 -3.09 -9.09 17.36
CA LEU A 70 -2.20 -8.33 18.26
C LEU A 70 -2.81 -7.00 18.71
N LEU A 71 -3.59 -6.33 17.85
CA LEU A 71 -4.37 -5.15 18.25
C LEU A 71 -5.39 -5.51 19.34
N GLY A 72 -6.12 -6.62 19.16
CA GLY A 72 -7.05 -7.12 20.17
C GLY A 72 -6.37 -7.45 21.50
N GLU A 73 -5.21 -8.10 21.46
CA GLU A 73 -4.41 -8.40 22.66
C GLU A 73 -3.90 -7.13 23.36
N ALA A 74 -3.60 -6.08 22.59
CA ALA A 74 -3.22 -4.77 23.12
C ALA A 74 -4.42 -3.93 23.62
N GLY A 75 -5.65 -4.43 23.55
CA GLY A 75 -6.86 -3.69 23.92
C GLY A 75 -7.26 -2.59 22.93
N ILE A 76 -6.74 -2.65 21.70
CA ILE A 76 -7.06 -1.71 20.63
C ILE A 76 -8.10 -2.37 19.71
N ASP A 77 -9.27 -1.73 19.55
CA ASP A 77 -10.26 -2.17 18.57
C ASP A 77 -9.68 -2.04 17.14
N PRO A 78 -9.48 -3.13 16.39
CA PRO A 78 -8.97 -3.06 15.02
C PRO A 78 -9.88 -2.26 14.08
N ALA A 79 -11.18 -2.14 14.38
CA ALA A 79 -12.11 -1.34 13.60
C ALA A 79 -11.96 0.17 13.84
N ALA A 80 -11.30 0.57 14.93
CA ALA A 80 -11.00 1.97 15.23
C ALA A 80 -9.72 2.46 14.53
N ALA A 81 -8.89 1.58 13.97
CA ALA A 81 -7.66 1.94 13.27
C ALA A 81 -7.89 2.23 11.78
N PHE A 82 -7.13 3.17 11.22
CA PHE A 82 -6.94 3.30 9.77
C PHE A 82 -5.67 2.54 9.37
N VAL A 83 -5.76 1.63 8.42
CA VAL A 83 -4.64 0.78 8.00
C VAL A 83 -4.32 1.03 6.53
N THR A 84 -3.04 1.18 6.21
CA THR A 84 -2.58 1.50 4.85
C THR A 84 -1.14 1.05 4.62
N ASN A 85 -0.60 1.28 3.43
CA ASN A 85 0.82 1.02 3.11
C ASN A 85 1.53 2.27 2.58
N ALA A 86 2.85 2.34 2.74
CA ALA A 86 3.67 3.42 2.18
C ALA A 86 3.61 3.45 0.64
N VAL A 87 3.62 2.27 0.02
CA VAL A 87 3.43 2.06 -1.43
C VAL A 87 2.07 1.41 -1.68
N LYS A 88 1.37 1.83 -2.74
CA LYS A 88 -0.02 1.40 -3.02
C LYS A 88 -0.17 0.28 -4.06
N HIS A 89 0.92 -0.13 -4.71
CA HIS A 89 0.93 -1.24 -5.68
C HIS A 89 1.89 -2.32 -5.20
N PHE A 90 1.57 -3.59 -5.45
CA PHE A 90 2.39 -4.72 -5.04
C PHE A 90 3.64 -4.86 -5.92
N SER A 91 4.81 -4.67 -5.33
CA SER A 91 6.11 -4.97 -5.90
C SER A 91 6.47 -6.44 -5.68
N PHE A 92 6.59 -7.19 -6.77
CA PHE A 92 6.90 -8.60 -6.72
C PHE A 92 7.74 -9.06 -7.92
N GLU A 93 8.36 -10.23 -7.74
CA GLU A 93 8.99 -10.99 -8.81
C GLU A 93 8.35 -12.38 -8.92
N LEU A 94 8.32 -12.95 -10.12
CA LEU A 94 7.78 -14.28 -10.33
C LEU A 94 8.85 -15.34 -10.02
N ARG A 95 8.52 -16.27 -9.12
CA ARG A 95 9.27 -17.51 -8.92
C ARG A 95 8.39 -18.67 -9.34
N GLY A 96 8.55 -19.09 -10.60
CA GLY A 96 7.59 -19.98 -11.26
C GLY A 96 6.23 -19.28 -11.39
N LYS A 97 5.17 -19.87 -10.85
CA LYS A 97 3.81 -19.28 -10.84
C LYS A 97 3.53 -18.40 -9.61
N ARG A 98 4.46 -18.32 -8.66
CA ARG A 98 4.24 -17.61 -7.38
C ARG A 98 4.76 -16.18 -7.48
N ARG A 99 3.97 -15.23 -6.96
CA ARG A 99 4.39 -13.84 -6.78
C ARG A 99 5.15 -13.73 -5.46
N MET A 100 6.43 -13.42 -5.54
CA MET A 100 7.32 -13.26 -4.40
C MET A 100 7.49 -11.77 -4.12
N HIS A 101 7.13 -11.36 -2.90
CA HIS A 101 7.32 -9.98 -2.44
C HIS A 101 8.75 -9.50 -2.68
N LYS A 102 8.86 -8.28 -3.20
CA LYS A 102 10.12 -7.56 -3.37
C LYS A 102 10.00 -6.20 -2.70
N THR A 103 10.90 -5.88 -1.78
CA THR A 103 10.91 -4.57 -1.11
C THR A 103 10.93 -3.43 -2.14
N PRO A 104 10.04 -2.42 -2.04
CA PRO A 104 10.05 -1.28 -2.93
C PRO A 104 11.34 -0.49 -2.76
N VAL A 105 11.88 0.01 -3.87
CA VAL A 105 13.07 0.87 -3.81
C VAL A 105 12.69 2.28 -3.39
N GLN A 106 13.65 3.06 -2.90
CA GLN A 106 13.39 4.42 -2.37
C GLN A 106 12.60 5.31 -3.34
N ARG A 107 12.93 5.28 -4.65
CA ARG A 107 12.20 6.04 -5.68
C ARG A 107 10.70 5.69 -5.77
N GLU A 108 10.32 4.45 -5.48
CA GLU A 108 8.92 3.99 -5.52
C GLU A 108 8.18 4.48 -4.27
N VAL A 109 8.83 4.43 -3.11
CA VAL A 109 8.33 5.01 -1.86
C VAL A 109 8.11 6.52 -2.03
N ASP A 110 9.11 7.23 -2.54
CA ASP A 110 9.04 8.68 -2.77
C ASP A 110 7.92 9.05 -3.75
N ALA A 111 7.77 8.30 -4.84
CA ALA A 111 6.71 8.50 -5.83
C ALA A 111 5.31 8.29 -5.24
N CYS A 112 5.15 7.34 -4.33
CA CYS A 112 3.86 6.99 -3.72
C CYS A 112 3.49 7.87 -2.52
N ASN A 113 4.46 8.60 -1.95
CA ASN A 113 4.28 9.37 -0.71
C ASN A 113 3.16 10.41 -0.79
N ILE A 114 2.85 10.94 -1.98
CA ILE A 114 1.70 11.84 -2.18
C ILE A 114 0.37 11.21 -1.70
N TRP A 115 0.19 9.91 -1.88
CA TRP A 115 -1.03 9.21 -1.46
C TRP A 115 -1.08 9.00 0.04
N LEU A 116 0.05 8.64 0.65
CA LEU A 116 0.14 8.51 2.10
C LEU A 116 -0.13 9.85 2.80
N ARG A 117 0.42 10.95 2.29
CA ARG A 117 0.16 12.31 2.81
C ARG A 117 -1.32 12.68 2.73
N LYS A 118 -1.97 12.42 1.60
CA LYS A 118 -3.42 12.64 1.44
C LYS A 118 -4.26 11.80 2.42
N GLU A 119 -3.82 10.59 2.78
CA GLU A 119 -4.49 9.77 3.80
C GLU A 119 -4.27 10.31 5.22
N ILE A 120 -3.10 10.87 5.52
CA ILE A 120 -2.79 11.51 6.82
C ILE A 120 -3.61 12.80 7.01
N GLU A 121 -3.85 13.56 5.94
CA GLU A 121 -4.58 14.83 5.96
C GLU A 121 -6.12 14.68 5.94
N ARG A 122 -6.64 13.44 5.94
CA ARG A 122 -8.05 13.11 5.60
C ARG A 122 -9.10 13.42 6.66
#